data_AF-A0A224XRF1-F1
#
_entry.id   AF-A0A224XRF1-F1
#
_cell.length_a   1.000
_cell.length_b   1.000
_cell.length_c   1.000
_cell.angle_alpha   90.00
_cell.angle_beta   90.00
_cell.angle_gamma   90.00
#
_symmetry.space_group_name_H-M   'P 1'
#
loop_
_entity.id
_entity.type
_entity.pdbx_description
1 polymer ?
#
loop_
_entity_poly.entity_id
_entity_poly.type
_entity_poly.pdbx_seq_one_letter_code
_entity_poly.pdbx_strand_id
1 'polypeptide(L)'
;QWQKISLILCGYGILKEFRPSEPFVTKYLNNPPMNFTRDEISQDIYPVAIYSTMVLLVIIFLITDLVRYKPIIILNSLSGVIIYLMLIFCRTLFAMQVVEVLYGLFMSCEVAYYTYIYAKVDKVHYQEVSGQTRAAYLIGRAVSGVVSQILVLTNFSYYILNFFTLGGMVFSLVWALLLPPVSESIYFNKTEDEETADVNPNSCSNLYDQNYGNLSQNKIIKGFQLLWIDFKTAFTNLYVVKWAFWWALATCGYYQILSYIQLLWEEILKNEGTQYYTKLNGATEAAYTLASALSAFCFGKLIVDWSVYGELVLFICSICIGILLIIMAETSSIWVAYGTKVVYAMIYHSMITVSK
;
A
#
# COMPACT_ATOMS: atom_id res chain seq x y z
N GLN A 1 25.50 5.65 -7.51
CA GLN A 1 25.04 4.28 -7.17
C GLN A 1 23.58 4.26 -6.73
N TRP A 2 23.18 5.12 -5.78
CA TRP A 2 21.79 5.22 -5.28
C TRP A 2 20.76 5.55 -6.38
N GLN A 3 21.08 6.40 -7.37
CA GLN A 3 20.17 6.73 -8.48
C GLN A 3 19.77 5.49 -9.29
N LYS A 4 20.71 4.56 -9.51
CA LYS A 4 20.45 3.30 -10.20
C LYS A 4 19.51 2.41 -9.37
N ILE A 5 19.71 2.35 -8.05
CA ILE A 5 18.84 1.60 -7.14
C ILE A 5 17.43 2.21 -7.15
N SER A 6 17.33 3.54 -7.05
CA SER A 6 16.06 4.25 -7.13
C SER A 6 15.33 3.97 -8.45
N LEU A 7 16.02 4.07 -9.59
CA LEU A 7 15.42 3.79 -10.90
C LEU A 7 14.87 2.35 -11.00
N ILE A 8 15.62 1.36 -10.49
CA ILE A 8 15.17 -0.04 -10.48
C ILE A 8 13.95 -0.20 -9.57
N LEU A 9 13.92 0.42 -8.39
CA LEU A 9 12.78 0.38 -7.47
C LEU A 9 11.54 1.10 -8.02
N CYS A 10 11.74 2.20 -8.75
CA CYS A 10 10.67 2.89 -9.45
C CYS A 10 10.10 2.02 -10.58
N GLY A 11 10.96 1.35 -11.35
CA GLY A 11 10.55 0.38 -12.36
C GLY A 11 9.70 -0.74 -11.76
N TYR A 12 10.14 -1.32 -10.63
CA TYR A 12 9.36 -2.31 -9.89
C TYR A 12 8.00 -1.77 -9.46
N GLY A 13 7.97 -0.58 -8.85
CA GLY A 13 6.74 0.05 -8.36
C GLY A 13 5.71 0.29 -9.47
N ILE A 14 6.15 0.80 -10.63
CA ILE A 14 5.27 1.01 -11.80
C ILE A 14 4.69 -0.32 -12.28
N LEU A 15 5.52 -1.35 -12.45
CA LEU A 15 5.10 -2.65 -12.96
C LEU A 15 4.15 -3.37 -11.99
N LYS A 16 4.47 -3.35 -10.69
CA LYS A 16 3.64 -3.95 -9.64
C LYS A 16 2.30 -3.23 -9.50
N GLU A 17 2.24 -1.92 -9.75
CA GLU A 17 1.00 -1.14 -9.70
C GLU A 17 0.22 -1.10 -11.02
N PHE A 18 0.79 -1.65 -12.10
CA PHE A 18 0.08 -1.80 -13.37
C PHE A 18 -0.95 -2.93 -13.27
N ARG A 19 -2.14 -2.60 -12.76
CA ARG A 19 -3.24 -3.54 -12.49
C ARG A 19 -4.57 -3.17 -13.15
N PRO A 20 -4.68 -3.18 -14.50
CA PRO A 20 -5.87 -2.68 -15.20
C PRO A 20 -7.21 -3.36 -14.83
N SER A 21 -7.19 -4.55 -14.25
CA SER A 21 -8.41 -5.22 -13.77
C SER A 21 -8.98 -4.63 -12.49
N GLU A 22 -8.16 -4.02 -11.63
CA GLU A 22 -8.60 -3.62 -10.28
C GLU A 22 -9.74 -2.60 -10.26
N PRO A 23 -9.78 -1.55 -11.11
CA PRO A 23 -10.91 -0.61 -11.13
C PRO A 23 -12.26 -1.27 -11.45
N PHE A 24 -12.24 -2.51 -11.95
CA PHE A 24 -13.42 -3.26 -12.36
C PHE A 24 -13.53 -4.62 -11.67
N VAL A 25 -12.81 -4.88 -10.58
CA VAL A 25 -12.77 -6.20 -9.93
C VAL A 25 -14.15 -6.63 -9.40
N THR A 26 -14.90 -5.74 -8.77
CA THR A 26 -16.27 -6.06 -8.30
C THR A 26 -17.17 -6.39 -9.49
N LYS A 27 -17.05 -5.63 -10.58
CA LYS A 27 -17.79 -5.90 -11.83
C LYS A 27 -17.39 -7.24 -12.42
N TYR A 28 -16.12 -7.60 -12.37
CA TYR A 28 -15.64 -8.90 -12.84
C TYR A 28 -16.24 -10.04 -12.03
N LEU A 29 -16.27 -9.93 -10.70
CA LEU A 29 -16.86 -10.94 -9.80
C LEU A 29 -18.38 -11.06 -9.96
N ASN A 30 -19.09 -9.94 -10.16
CA ASN A 30 -20.55 -9.90 -10.33
C ASN A 30 -21.05 -10.34 -11.72
N ASN A 31 -20.19 -10.41 -12.74
CA ASN A 31 -20.60 -10.70 -14.13
C ASN A 31 -20.03 -12.04 -14.62
N PRO A 32 -20.55 -12.60 -15.73
CA PRO A 32 -19.94 -13.77 -16.36
C PRO A 32 -18.45 -13.53 -16.66
N PRO A 33 -17.57 -14.51 -16.37
CA PRO A 33 -17.88 -15.90 -16.01
C PRO A 33 -18.04 -16.19 -14.51
N MET A 34 -17.89 -15.19 -13.63
CA MET A 34 -17.84 -15.38 -12.18
C MET A 34 -19.23 -15.51 -11.56
N ASN A 35 -20.16 -14.60 -11.91
CA ASN A 35 -21.56 -14.63 -11.51
C ASN A 35 -21.82 -14.70 -9.98
N PHE A 36 -20.92 -14.15 -9.16
CA PHE A 36 -21.18 -14.03 -7.72
C PHE A 36 -22.24 -12.97 -7.45
N THR A 37 -23.01 -13.18 -6.39
CA THR A 37 -23.91 -12.16 -5.85
C THR A 37 -23.12 -11.11 -5.08
N ARG A 38 -23.72 -9.93 -4.93
CA ARG A 38 -23.11 -8.86 -4.13
C ARG A 38 -22.98 -9.21 -2.66
N ASP A 39 -23.91 -9.99 -2.12
CA ASP A 39 -23.87 -10.42 -0.74
C ASP A 39 -22.68 -11.38 -0.54
N GLU A 40 -22.48 -12.34 -1.44
CA GLU A 40 -21.29 -13.21 -1.42
C GLU A 40 -19.98 -12.39 -1.52
N ILE A 41 -19.90 -11.41 -2.42
CA ILE A 41 -18.69 -10.58 -2.54
C ILE A 41 -18.43 -9.79 -1.25
N SER A 42 -19.46 -9.14 -0.72
CA SER A 42 -19.33 -8.21 0.41
C SER A 42 -19.16 -8.88 1.76
N GLN A 43 -19.75 -10.08 1.94
CA GLN A 43 -19.80 -10.81 3.21
C GLN A 43 -18.87 -12.01 3.26
N ASP A 44 -18.68 -12.74 2.14
CA ASP A 44 -17.95 -14.01 2.12
C ASP A 44 -16.56 -13.92 1.47
N ILE A 45 -16.36 -12.98 0.54
CA ILE A 45 -15.10 -12.81 -0.21
C ILE A 45 -14.24 -11.70 0.42
N TYR A 46 -14.62 -10.42 0.26
CA TYR A 46 -13.76 -9.30 0.66
C TYR A 46 -13.32 -9.28 2.13
N PRO A 47 -14.14 -9.68 3.13
CA PRO A 47 -13.69 -9.73 4.51
C PRO A 47 -12.48 -10.64 4.74
N VAL A 48 -12.31 -11.70 3.94
CA VAL A 48 -11.21 -12.65 4.05
C VAL A 48 -9.85 -11.96 3.85
N ALA A 49 -9.74 -11.02 2.91
CA ALA A 49 -8.52 -10.25 2.71
C ALA A 49 -8.20 -9.37 3.91
N ILE A 50 -9.20 -8.76 4.54
CA ILE A 50 -9.00 -7.88 5.69
C ILE A 50 -8.44 -8.68 6.88
N TYR A 51 -9.08 -9.80 7.22
CA TYR A 51 -8.63 -10.65 8.34
C TYR A 51 -7.28 -11.31 8.07
N SER A 52 -7.05 -11.81 6.86
CA SER A 52 -5.76 -12.38 6.49
C SER A 52 -4.65 -11.33 6.50
N THR A 53 -4.89 -10.11 5.99
CA THR A 53 -3.93 -9.00 6.06
C THR A 53 -3.59 -8.67 7.51
N MET A 54 -4.57 -8.61 8.42
CA MET A 54 -4.32 -8.31 9.84
C MET A 54 -3.30 -9.29 10.45
N VAL A 55 -3.46 -10.59 10.21
CA VAL A 55 -2.56 -11.62 10.75
C VAL A 55 -1.22 -11.62 10.02
N LEU A 56 -1.26 -11.59 8.69
CA LEU A 56 -0.06 -11.68 7.85
C LEU A 56 0.83 -10.44 7.96
N LEU A 57 0.27 -9.26 8.19
CA LEU A 57 1.05 -8.03 8.34
C LEU A 57 2.03 -8.12 9.52
N VAL A 58 1.60 -8.69 10.65
CA VAL A 58 2.48 -8.90 11.81
C VAL A 58 3.61 -9.88 11.47
N ILE A 59 3.27 -11.00 10.83
CA ILE A 59 4.24 -12.03 10.46
C ILE A 59 5.26 -11.46 9.46
N ILE A 60 4.77 -10.86 8.37
CA ILE A 60 5.60 -10.28 7.31
C ILE A 60 6.49 -9.17 7.85
N PHE A 61 5.96 -8.27 8.70
CA PHE A 61 6.75 -7.21 9.33
C PHE A 61 7.95 -7.78 10.09
N LEU A 62 7.74 -8.81 10.93
CA LEU A 62 8.80 -9.40 11.75
C LEU A 62 9.87 -10.13 10.92
N ILE A 63 9.49 -10.82 9.84
CA ILE A 63 10.43 -11.60 9.04
C ILE A 63 11.14 -10.78 7.96
N THR A 64 10.59 -9.61 7.57
CA THR A 64 11.09 -8.83 6.42
C THR A 64 12.56 -8.43 6.59
N ASP A 65 12.93 -7.92 7.76
CA ASP A 65 14.32 -7.56 8.06
C ASP A 65 15.21 -8.81 8.13
N LEU A 66 14.70 -9.88 8.76
CA LEU A 66 15.42 -11.15 8.94
C LEU A 66 15.82 -11.81 7.62
N VAL A 67 14.96 -11.73 6.60
CA VAL A 67 15.24 -12.30 5.26
C VAL A 67 15.82 -11.27 4.28
N ARG A 68 16.17 -10.06 4.76
CA ARG A 68 16.81 -9.00 3.95
C ARG A 68 15.97 -8.51 2.77
N TYR A 69 14.67 -8.27 3.00
CA TYR A 69 13.72 -7.56 2.12
C TYR A 69 13.44 -8.17 0.74
N LYS A 70 14.46 -8.43 -0.09
CA LYS A 70 14.33 -8.93 -1.47
C LYS A 70 13.47 -10.20 -1.58
N PRO A 71 13.60 -11.23 -0.73
CA PRO A 71 12.73 -12.40 -0.77
C PRO A 71 11.25 -12.06 -0.57
N ILE A 72 10.93 -11.10 0.30
CA ILE A 72 9.54 -10.64 0.53
C ILE A 72 9.02 -9.84 -0.67
N ILE A 73 9.87 -9.07 -1.35
CA ILE A 73 9.49 -8.40 -2.61
C ILE A 73 9.19 -9.43 -3.71
N ILE A 74 9.99 -10.50 -3.81
CA ILE A 74 9.71 -11.59 -4.75
C ILE A 74 8.40 -12.30 -4.38
N LEU A 75 8.18 -12.57 -3.09
CA LEU A 75 6.94 -13.17 -2.58
C LEU A 75 5.72 -12.29 -2.89
N ASN A 76 5.87 -10.96 -2.81
CA ASN A 76 4.83 -10.01 -3.21
C ASN A 76 4.42 -10.24 -4.67
N SER A 77 5.35 -10.15 -5.62
CA SER A 77 5.00 -10.33 -7.04
C SER A 77 4.50 -11.74 -7.36
N LEU A 78 5.07 -12.77 -6.73
CA LEU A 78 4.64 -14.16 -6.91
C LEU A 78 3.20 -14.36 -6.43
N SER A 79 2.84 -13.79 -5.28
CA SER A 79 1.46 -13.82 -4.78
C SER A 79 0.52 -13.14 -5.78
N GLY A 80 0.93 -12.00 -6.35
CA GLY A 80 0.20 -11.31 -7.42
C GLY A 80 -0.04 -12.21 -8.63
N VAL A 81 1.00 -12.87 -9.15
CA VAL A 81 0.87 -13.81 -10.27
C VAL A 81 -0.15 -14.92 -9.97
N ILE A 82 -0.07 -15.53 -8.78
CA ILE A 82 -0.98 -16.60 -8.37
C ILE A 82 -2.42 -16.08 -8.26
N ILE A 83 -2.64 -14.91 -7.65
CA ILE A 83 -3.96 -14.25 -7.53
C ILE A 83 -4.62 -14.13 -8.91
N TYR A 84 -3.93 -13.54 -9.89
CA TYR A 84 -4.55 -13.29 -11.19
C TYR A 84 -4.70 -14.56 -12.03
N LEU A 85 -3.81 -15.57 -11.86
CA LEU A 85 -4.05 -16.90 -12.44
C LEU A 85 -5.32 -17.53 -11.86
N MET A 86 -5.50 -17.47 -10.55
CA MET A 86 -6.71 -17.99 -9.90
C MET A 86 -7.97 -17.24 -10.31
N LEU A 87 -7.93 -15.90 -10.39
CA LEU A 87 -9.04 -15.11 -10.91
C LEU A 87 -9.39 -15.54 -12.35
N ILE A 88 -8.39 -15.77 -13.21
CA ILE A 88 -8.61 -16.19 -14.60
C ILE A 88 -9.18 -17.60 -14.69
N PHE A 89 -8.74 -18.57 -13.87
CA PHE A 89 -9.08 -19.98 -14.08
C PHE A 89 -10.10 -20.57 -13.09
N CYS A 90 -10.21 -20.02 -11.89
CA CYS A 90 -11.08 -20.55 -10.84
C CYS A 90 -12.42 -19.81 -10.78
N ARG A 91 -13.48 -20.51 -10.39
CA ARG A 91 -14.86 -19.98 -10.36
C ARG A 91 -15.62 -20.27 -9.06
N THR A 92 -15.03 -21.01 -8.13
CA THR A 92 -15.71 -21.39 -6.89
C THR A 92 -15.54 -20.31 -5.83
N LEU A 93 -16.52 -20.17 -4.93
CA LEU A 93 -16.46 -19.24 -3.80
C LEU A 93 -15.21 -19.49 -2.95
N PHE A 94 -14.93 -20.75 -2.62
CA PHE A 94 -13.73 -21.12 -1.87
C PHE A 94 -12.44 -20.68 -2.56
N ALA A 95 -12.35 -20.81 -3.89
CA ALA A 95 -11.17 -20.32 -4.61
C ALA A 95 -11.02 -18.80 -4.52
N MET A 96 -12.14 -18.04 -4.52
CA MET A 96 -12.10 -16.59 -4.32
C MET A 96 -11.68 -16.22 -2.90
N GLN A 97 -12.10 -16.98 -1.89
CA GLN A 97 -11.61 -16.80 -0.51
C GLN A 97 -10.09 -17.05 -0.41
N VAL A 98 -9.58 -18.08 -1.10
CA VAL A 98 -8.12 -18.32 -1.20
C VAL A 98 -7.42 -17.17 -1.92
N VAL A 99 -8.02 -16.63 -2.99
CA VAL A 99 -7.51 -15.42 -3.67
C VAL A 99 -7.39 -14.26 -2.69
N GLU A 100 -8.39 -14.03 -1.84
CA GLU A 100 -8.37 -12.95 -0.85
C GLU A 100 -7.33 -13.18 0.26
N VAL A 101 -7.08 -14.43 0.67
CA VAL A 101 -5.94 -14.75 1.57
C VAL A 101 -4.61 -14.39 0.91
N LEU A 102 -4.43 -14.76 -0.36
CA LEU A 102 -3.23 -14.40 -1.13
C LEU A 102 -3.13 -12.89 -1.36
N TYR A 103 -4.26 -12.20 -1.52
CA TYR A 103 -4.31 -10.74 -1.61
C TYR A 103 -3.89 -10.10 -0.29
N GLY A 104 -4.29 -10.66 0.85
CA GLY A 104 -3.79 -10.21 2.15
C GLY A 104 -2.29 -10.42 2.32
N LEU A 105 -1.74 -11.54 1.81
CA LEU A 105 -0.29 -11.75 1.74
C LEU A 105 0.39 -10.72 0.84
N PHE A 106 -0.18 -10.48 -0.35
CA PHE A 106 0.30 -9.50 -1.31
C PHE A 106 0.38 -8.11 -0.66
N MET A 107 -0.71 -7.63 -0.06
CA MET A 107 -0.74 -6.31 0.61
C MET A 107 0.25 -6.23 1.77
N SER A 108 0.39 -7.30 2.57
CA SER A 108 1.32 -7.36 3.70
C SER A 108 2.79 -7.27 3.25
N CYS A 109 3.13 -7.88 2.12
CA CYS A 109 4.50 -7.85 1.57
C CYS A 109 4.91 -6.48 1.01
N GLU A 110 3.98 -5.53 0.84
CA GLU A 110 4.29 -4.19 0.36
C GLU A 110 5.19 -3.41 1.33
N VAL A 111 5.16 -3.73 2.63
CA VAL A 111 6.06 -3.13 3.63
C VAL A 111 7.52 -3.31 3.24
N ALA A 112 7.88 -4.46 2.68
CA ALA A 112 9.25 -4.73 2.23
C ALA A 112 9.70 -3.80 1.11
N TYR A 113 8.79 -3.41 0.20
CA TYR A 113 9.11 -2.49 -0.88
C TYR A 113 9.51 -1.10 -0.36
N TYR A 114 8.72 -0.55 0.58
CA TYR A 114 9.03 0.78 1.14
C TYR A 114 10.24 0.75 2.08
N THR A 115 10.43 -0.35 2.82
CA THR A 115 11.52 -0.46 3.80
C THR A 115 12.86 -0.83 3.19
N TYR A 116 12.86 -1.47 2.01
CA TYR A 116 14.08 -1.78 1.25
C TYR A 116 14.94 -0.54 0.98
N ILE A 117 14.31 0.63 0.79
CA ILE A 117 15.02 1.90 0.57
C ILE A 117 15.96 2.19 1.74
N TYR A 118 15.46 2.03 2.96
CA TYR A 118 16.20 2.34 4.20
C TYR A 118 17.32 1.33 4.51
N ALA A 119 17.36 0.20 3.81
CA ALA A 119 18.42 -0.81 3.97
C ALA A 119 19.47 -0.77 2.85
N LYS A 120 19.21 -0.07 1.73
CA LYS A 120 20.09 -0.09 0.55
C LYS A 120 20.59 1.28 0.09
N VAL A 121 19.92 2.36 0.50
CA VAL A 121 20.26 3.73 0.12
C VAL A 121 20.93 4.42 1.31
N ASP A 122 21.76 5.42 1.07
CA ASP A 122 22.35 6.21 2.15
C ASP A 122 21.30 7.15 2.77
N LYS A 123 21.42 7.41 4.08
CA LYS A 123 20.47 8.25 4.85
C LYS A 123 20.20 9.61 4.20
N VAL A 124 21.22 10.21 3.55
CA VAL A 124 21.13 11.52 2.86
C VAL A 124 20.09 11.52 1.74
N HIS A 125 19.83 10.36 1.11
CA HIS A 125 18.94 10.23 -0.04
C HIS A 125 17.59 9.57 0.29
N TYR A 126 17.28 9.30 1.57
CA TYR A 126 16.02 8.63 1.96
C TYR A 126 14.76 9.37 1.52
N GLN A 127 14.71 10.67 1.76
CA GLN A 127 13.54 11.47 1.41
C GLN A 127 13.35 11.52 -0.12
N GLU A 128 14.44 11.70 -0.87
CA GLU A 128 14.41 11.77 -2.32
C GLU A 128 13.96 10.44 -2.95
N VAL A 129 14.55 9.31 -2.53
CA VAL A 129 14.21 7.99 -3.07
C VAL A 129 12.82 7.53 -2.61
N SER A 130 12.41 7.84 -1.38
CA SER A 130 11.04 7.58 -0.93
C SER A 130 10.01 8.38 -1.74
N GLY A 131 10.31 9.63 -2.07
CA GLY A 131 9.47 10.45 -2.94
C GLY A 131 9.36 9.87 -4.36
N GLN A 132 10.49 9.48 -4.95
CA GLN A 132 10.55 8.88 -6.29
C GLN A 132 9.80 7.55 -6.36
N THR A 133 9.97 6.66 -5.39
CA THR A 133 9.25 5.37 -5.36
C THR A 133 7.75 5.55 -5.14
N ARG A 134 7.34 6.53 -4.31
CA ARG A 134 5.92 6.86 -4.15
C ARG A 134 5.32 7.44 -5.44
N ALA A 135 6.06 8.29 -6.15
CA ALA A 135 5.62 8.79 -7.45
C ALA A 135 5.48 7.64 -8.47
N ALA A 136 6.43 6.71 -8.49
CA ALA A 136 6.39 5.52 -9.34
C ALA A 136 5.15 4.64 -9.07
N TYR A 137 4.81 4.40 -7.80
CA TYR A 137 3.57 3.73 -7.39
C TYR A 137 2.35 4.44 -8.00
N LEU A 138 2.24 5.76 -7.85
CA LEU A 138 1.12 6.55 -8.35
C LEU A 138 1.07 6.56 -9.89
N ILE A 139 2.22 6.60 -10.57
CA ILE A 139 2.27 6.49 -12.03
C ILE A 139 1.74 5.13 -12.48
N GLY A 140 2.13 4.03 -11.84
CA GLY A 140 1.62 2.69 -12.18
C GLY A 140 0.10 2.60 -12.01
N ARG A 141 -0.44 3.11 -10.90
CA ARG A 141 -1.90 3.22 -10.66
C ARG A 141 -2.61 4.06 -11.72
N ALA A 142 -2.06 5.21 -12.08
CA ALA A 142 -2.66 6.11 -13.05
C ALA A 142 -2.68 5.49 -14.46
N VAL A 143 -1.56 4.89 -14.87
CA VAL A 143 -1.44 4.17 -16.15
C VAL A 143 -2.41 2.98 -16.17
N SER A 144 -2.53 2.24 -15.08
CA SER A 144 -3.52 1.18 -14.91
C SER A 144 -4.96 1.68 -15.12
N GLY A 145 -5.33 2.79 -14.48
CA GLY A 145 -6.64 3.43 -14.63
C GLY A 145 -6.92 3.87 -16.08
N VAL A 146 -5.95 4.51 -16.75
CA VAL A 146 -6.09 4.94 -18.15
C VAL A 146 -6.23 3.73 -19.08
N VAL A 147 -5.34 2.75 -18.97
CA VAL A 147 -5.35 1.55 -19.83
C VAL A 147 -6.63 0.76 -19.63
N SER A 148 -7.04 0.53 -18.39
CA SER A 148 -8.29 -0.17 -18.09
C SER A 148 -9.52 0.52 -18.67
N GLN A 149 -9.58 1.86 -18.55
CA GLN A 149 -10.69 2.63 -19.10
C GLN A 149 -10.72 2.56 -20.63
N ILE A 150 -9.56 2.70 -21.30
CA ILE A 150 -9.46 2.58 -22.77
C ILE A 150 -9.94 1.20 -23.22
N LEU A 151 -9.48 0.13 -22.57
CA LEU A 151 -9.88 -1.25 -22.90
C LEU A 151 -11.39 -1.47 -22.75
N VAL A 152 -11.98 -0.96 -21.67
CA VAL A 152 -13.43 -1.09 -21.46
C VAL A 152 -14.22 -0.26 -22.47
N LEU A 153 -13.76 0.93 -22.85
CA LEU A 153 -14.38 1.76 -23.89
C LEU A 153 -14.29 1.14 -25.29
N THR A 154 -13.28 0.31 -25.54
CA THR A 154 -13.15 -0.48 -26.78
C THR A 154 -13.86 -1.84 -26.71
N ASN A 155 -14.74 -2.03 -25.73
CA ASN A 155 -15.57 -3.23 -25.51
C ASN A 155 -14.80 -4.50 -25.13
N PHE A 156 -13.58 -4.39 -24.58
CA PHE A 156 -12.94 -5.54 -23.94
C PHE A 156 -13.70 -5.95 -22.67
N SER A 157 -13.84 -7.25 -22.44
CA SER A 157 -14.49 -7.77 -21.24
C SER A 157 -13.59 -7.63 -20.00
N TYR A 158 -14.19 -7.55 -18.81
CA TYR A 158 -13.44 -7.52 -17.54
C TYR A 158 -12.58 -8.77 -17.34
N TYR A 159 -12.96 -9.88 -17.96
CA TYR A 159 -12.15 -11.09 -18.00
C TYR A 159 -10.79 -10.85 -18.68
N ILE A 160 -10.76 -10.16 -19.82
CA ILE A 160 -9.51 -9.87 -20.54
C ILE A 160 -8.61 -8.90 -19.76
N LEU A 161 -9.18 -7.96 -19.02
CA LEU A 161 -8.40 -7.04 -18.17
C LEU A 161 -7.50 -7.82 -17.16
N ASN A 162 -7.95 -8.98 -16.66
CA ASN A 162 -7.13 -9.80 -15.76
C ASN A 162 -5.87 -10.36 -16.43
N PHE A 163 -5.89 -10.61 -17.74
CA PHE A 163 -4.68 -11.01 -18.49
C PHE A 163 -3.67 -9.87 -18.59
N PHE A 164 -4.13 -8.63 -18.80
CA PHE A 164 -3.25 -7.47 -18.79
C PHE A 164 -2.59 -7.27 -17.41
N THR A 165 -3.37 -7.40 -16.33
CA THR A 165 -2.84 -7.34 -14.98
C THR A 165 -1.86 -8.49 -14.69
N LEU A 166 -2.17 -9.72 -15.12
CA LEU A 166 -1.26 -10.86 -15.00
C LEU A 166 0.06 -10.58 -15.72
N GLY A 167 0.03 -9.98 -16.91
CA GLY A 167 1.23 -9.52 -17.61
C GLY A 167 2.07 -8.57 -16.76
N GLY A 168 1.44 -7.54 -16.17
CA GLY A 168 2.08 -6.61 -15.23
C GLY A 168 2.75 -7.33 -14.04
N MET A 169 2.06 -8.32 -13.45
CA MET A 169 2.58 -9.10 -12.33
C MET A 169 3.74 -10.04 -12.70
N VAL A 170 3.70 -10.63 -13.90
CA VAL A 170 4.82 -11.44 -14.39
C VAL A 170 6.04 -10.57 -14.64
N PHE A 171 5.87 -9.39 -15.25
CA PHE A 171 6.96 -8.44 -15.43
C PHE A 171 7.49 -7.91 -14.10
N SER A 172 6.62 -7.62 -13.12
CA SER A 172 7.05 -7.18 -11.79
C SER A 172 7.84 -8.27 -11.06
N LEU A 173 7.46 -9.55 -11.20
CA LEU A 173 8.20 -10.69 -10.66
C LEU A 173 9.59 -10.82 -11.28
N VAL A 174 9.70 -10.75 -12.61
CA VAL A 174 11.00 -10.74 -13.30
C VAL A 174 11.84 -9.57 -12.80
N TRP A 175 11.24 -8.39 -12.66
CA TRP A 175 11.93 -7.20 -12.17
C TRP A 175 12.38 -7.33 -10.70
N ALA A 176 11.57 -7.97 -9.85
CA ALA A 176 11.93 -8.26 -8.46
C ALA A 176 13.15 -9.18 -8.34
N LEU A 177 13.28 -10.16 -9.23
CA LEU A 177 14.45 -11.04 -9.28
C LEU A 177 15.73 -10.27 -9.64
N LEU A 178 15.62 -9.23 -10.46
CA LEU A 178 16.72 -8.35 -10.88
C LEU A 178 17.12 -7.32 -9.81
N LEU A 179 16.34 -7.15 -8.73
CA LEU A 179 16.71 -6.23 -7.64
C LEU A 179 18.05 -6.63 -7.01
N PRO A 180 18.92 -5.66 -6.68
CA PRO A 180 20.17 -6.00 -6.01
C PRO A 180 19.89 -6.63 -4.63
N PRO A 181 20.68 -7.60 -4.17
CA PRO A 181 20.54 -8.13 -2.82
C PRO A 181 20.93 -7.07 -1.79
N VAL A 182 20.24 -7.08 -0.65
CA VAL A 182 20.60 -6.30 0.53
C VAL A 182 21.60 -7.13 1.34
N SER A 183 22.76 -6.55 1.64
CA SER A 183 23.85 -7.20 2.38
C SER A 183 23.59 -7.17 3.88
N GLU A 184 23.11 -6.03 4.37
CA GLU A 184 22.90 -5.73 5.78
C GLU A 184 21.44 -5.38 6.05
N SER A 185 20.92 -5.87 7.16
CA SER A 185 19.57 -5.53 7.63
C SER A 185 19.68 -4.69 8.90
N ILE A 186 18.59 -4.00 9.26
CA ILE A 186 18.61 -3.02 10.35
C ILE A 186 18.87 -3.71 11.70
N TYR A 187 18.30 -4.90 11.91
CA TYR A 187 18.34 -5.57 13.22
C TYR A 187 19.09 -6.90 13.24
N PHE A 188 18.95 -7.72 12.19
CA PHE A 188 19.42 -9.13 12.21
C PHE A 188 20.74 -9.39 11.48
N ASN A 189 21.15 -8.54 10.53
CA ASN A 189 22.26 -8.80 9.63
C ASN A 189 23.27 -7.66 9.53
N LYS A 190 23.68 -7.03 10.64
CA LYS A 190 24.79 -6.06 10.66
C LYS A 190 26.16 -6.74 10.45
N THR A 191 27.12 -6.02 9.86
CA THR A 191 28.53 -6.42 9.79
C THR A 191 29.27 -6.09 11.09
N GLU A 192 30.35 -6.84 11.38
CA GLU A 192 31.14 -6.69 12.62
C GLU A 192 31.75 -5.28 12.77
N ASP A 193 32.07 -4.62 11.65
CA ASP A 193 32.60 -3.25 11.64
C ASP A 193 31.56 -2.20 12.08
N GLU A 194 30.28 -2.37 11.75
CA GLU A 194 29.20 -1.50 12.25
C GLU A 194 28.82 -1.83 13.69
N GLU A 195 28.91 -3.09 14.11
CA GLU A 195 28.71 -3.47 15.51
C GLU A 195 29.76 -2.85 16.44
N THR A 196 30.98 -2.60 15.96
CA THR A 196 32.02 -1.90 16.73
C THR A 196 31.90 -0.37 16.65
N ALA A 197 31.37 0.18 15.56
CA ALA A 197 31.12 1.62 15.41
C ALA A 197 29.97 2.13 16.27
N ASP A 198 28.89 1.35 16.45
CA ASP A 198 27.80 1.63 17.39
C ASP A 198 28.25 1.49 18.87
N VAL A 199 29.39 0.84 19.12
CA VAL A 199 30.01 0.60 20.45
C VAL A 199 31.21 1.54 20.68
N ASN A 200 31.22 2.73 20.09
CA ASN A 200 32.22 3.75 20.41
C ASN A 200 31.79 4.52 21.68
N PRO A 201 32.47 4.36 22.84
CA PRO A 201 31.98 4.80 24.15
C PRO A 201 32.04 6.32 24.40
N ASN A 202 32.42 7.13 23.40
CA ASN A 202 32.84 8.52 23.63
C ASN A 202 31.87 9.60 23.13
N SER A 203 30.61 9.27 22.83
CA SER A 203 29.60 10.31 22.61
C SER A 203 28.18 9.89 23.03
N CYS A 204 27.73 10.50 24.13
CA CYS A 204 26.37 10.54 24.65
C CYS A 204 25.78 9.29 25.35
N SER A 205 25.91 9.34 26.69
CA SER A 205 24.90 9.01 27.70
C SER A 205 24.79 7.57 28.21
N ASN A 206 25.11 7.41 29.51
CA ASN A 206 25.01 6.21 30.35
C ASN A 206 23.63 5.50 30.40
N LEU A 207 22.61 6.02 29.69
CA LEU A 207 21.28 5.42 29.55
C LEU A 207 21.17 4.48 28.33
N TYR A 208 21.97 4.72 27.28
CA TYR A 208 22.02 3.85 26.10
C TYR A 208 22.72 2.52 26.42
N ASP A 209 23.80 2.54 27.21
CA ASP A 209 24.55 1.33 27.59
C ASP A 209 23.80 0.40 28.56
N GLN A 210 22.94 0.93 29.44
CA GLN A 210 22.23 0.10 30.44
C GLN A 210 21.14 -0.80 29.83
N ASN A 211 20.46 -0.37 28.76
CA ASN A 211 19.40 -1.16 28.12
C ASN A 211 19.96 -2.22 27.15
N TYR A 212 21.18 -2.04 26.66
CA TYR A 212 21.80 -2.90 25.64
C TYR A 212 22.83 -3.89 26.21
N GLY A 213 23.22 -3.74 27.49
CA GLY A 213 24.24 -4.58 28.14
C GLY A 213 23.89 -6.07 28.34
N ASN A 214 22.64 -6.48 28.13
CA ASN A 214 22.16 -7.87 28.27
C ASN A 214 21.67 -8.48 26.93
N LEU A 215 22.21 -8.02 25.80
CA LEU A 215 21.86 -8.56 24.49
C LEU A 215 22.42 -9.98 24.31
N SER A 216 21.60 -10.85 23.72
CA SER A 216 22.01 -12.22 23.40
C SER A 216 23.16 -12.24 22.39
N GLN A 217 24.06 -13.21 22.51
CA GLN A 217 25.05 -13.51 21.46
C GLN A 217 24.41 -14.16 20.23
N ASN A 218 23.21 -14.75 20.37
CA ASN A 218 22.49 -15.29 19.22
C ASN A 218 21.93 -14.14 18.39
N LYS A 219 22.38 -14.01 17.13
CA LYS A 219 22.01 -12.93 16.20
C LYS A 219 20.49 -12.75 16.05
N ILE A 220 19.73 -13.84 16.02
CA ILE A 220 18.26 -13.78 15.88
C ILE A 220 17.63 -13.20 17.15
N ILE A 221 18.02 -13.71 18.32
CA ILE A 221 17.49 -13.22 19.60
C ILE A 221 17.88 -11.76 19.82
N LYS A 222 19.13 -11.40 19.51
CA LYS A 222 19.65 -10.03 19.55
C LYS A 222 18.79 -9.09 18.69
N GLY A 223 18.53 -9.45 17.43
CA GLY A 223 17.71 -8.63 16.53
C GLY A 223 16.30 -8.39 17.05
N PHE A 224 15.64 -9.42 17.61
CA PHE A 224 14.31 -9.24 18.23
C PHE A 224 14.36 -8.41 19.52
N GLN A 225 15.41 -8.54 20.33
CA GLN A 225 15.61 -7.70 21.52
C GLN A 225 15.77 -6.23 21.13
N LEU A 226 16.58 -5.94 20.11
CA LEU A 226 16.78 -4.60 19.56
C LEU A 226 15.45 -4.00 19.06
N LEU A 227 14.73 -4.75 18.22
CA LEU A 227 13.41 -4.33 17.72
C LEU A 227 12.44 -4.01 18.86
N TRP A 228 12.45 -4.80 19.94
CA TRP A 228 11.59 -4.58 21.10
C TRP A 228 11.99 -3.36 21.93
N ILE A 229 13.30 -3.11 22.10
CA ILE A 229 13.82 -1.92 22.78
C ILE A 229 13.44 -0.66 22.00
N ASP A 230 13.65 -0.65 20.69
CA ASP A 230 13.33 0.48 19.83
C ASP A 230 11.81 0.71 19.76
N PHE A 231 11.02 -0.37 19.69
CA PHE A 231 9.56 -0.29 19.77
C PHE A 231 9.11 0.39 21.07
N LYS A 232 9.59 -0.07 22.23
CA LYS A 232 9.26 0.55 23.52
C LYS A 232 9.67 2.01 23.55
N THR A 233 10.89 2.31 23.12
CA THR A 233 11.45 3.67 23.12
C THR A 233 10.61 4.60 22.25
N ALA A 234 10.25 4.18 21.02
CA ALA A 234 9.41 4.95 20.11
C ALA A 234 8.03 5.25 20.71
N PHE A 235 7.39 4.27 21.36
CA PHE A 235 6.07 4.44 21.97
C PHE A 235 6.07 5.15 23.33
N THR A 236 7.24 5.52 23.88
CA THR A 236 7.30 6.51 24.98
C THR A 236 7.08 7.95 24.49
N ASN A 237 7.32 8.20 23.20
CA ASN A 237 7.13 9.52 22.61
C ASN A 237 5.66 9.73 22.20
N LEU A 238 4.95 10.62 22.91
CA LEU A 238 3.55 10.95 22.63
C LEU A 238 3.32 11.44 21.19
N TYR A 239 4.30 12.10 20.56
CA TYR A 239 4.20 12.51 19.16
C TYR A 239 4.06 11.29 18.24
N VAL A 240 4.89 10.26 18.45
CA VAL A 240 4.86 9.02 17.67
C VAL A 240 3.55 8.27 17.91
N VAL A 241 3.10 8.17 19.17
CA VAL A 241 1.84 7.48 19.52
C VAL A 241 0.63 8.14 18.83
N LYS A 242 0.56 9.47 18.82
CA LYS A 242 -0.51 10.22 18.15
C LYS A 242 -0.57 9.92 16.65
N TRP A 243 0.57 10.01 15.97
CA TRP A 243 0.65 9.74 14.53
C TRP A 243 0.37 8.27 14.20
N ALA A 244 0.88 7.33 15.00
CA ALA A 244 0.61 5.91 14.84
C ALA A 244 -0.90 5.60 14.96
N PHE A 245 -1.57 6.19 15.95
CA PHE A 245 -3.01 6.03 16.14
C PHE A 245 -3.81 6.58 14.95
N TRP A 246 -3.50 7.80 14.50
CA TRP A 246 -4.17 8.39 13.34
C TRP A 246 -3.90 7.58 12.07
N TRP A 247 -2.67 7.13 11.84
CA TRP A 247 -2.30 6.28 10.70
C TRP A 247 -3.08 4.98 10.69
N ALA A 248 -3.21 4.30 11.83
CA ALA A 248 -3.95 3.06 11.94
C ALA A 248 -5.42 3.26 11.54
N LEU A 249 -6.08 4.28 12.09
CA LEU A 249 -7.47 4.60 11.77
C LEU A 249 -7.66 5.04 10.31
N ALA A 250 -6.84 5.97 9.83
CA ALA A 250 -6.94 6.50 8.47
C ALA A 250 -6.67 5.41 7.42
N THR A 251 -5.67 4.56 7.65
CA THR A 251 -5.32 3.45 6.74
C THR A 251 -6.39 2.36 6.77
N CYS A 252 -6.96 2.05 7.93
CA CYS A 252 -8.12 1.16 8.03
C CYS A 252 -9.29 1.68 7.18
N GLY A 253 -9.66 2.96 7.34
CA GLY A 253 -10.71 3.59 6.55
C GLY A 253 -10.39 3.58 5.05
N TYR A 254 -9.13 3.84 4.68
CA TYR A 254 -8.69 3.79 3.29
C TYR A 254 -8.86 2.41 2.66
N TYR A 255 -8.45 1.33 3.34
CA TYR A 255 -8.63 -0.04 2.84
C TYR A 255 -10.10 -0.45 2.78
N GLN A 256 -10.92 -0.02 3.73
CA GLN A 256 -12.37 -0.24 3.66
C GLN A 256 -12.97 0.44 2.43
N ILE A 257 -12.63 1.70 2.16
CA ILE A 257 -13.11 2.38 0.96
C ILE A 257 -12.57 1.71 -0.30
N LEU A 258 -11.29 1.37 -0.36
CA LEU A 258 -10.68 0.70 -1.51
C LEU A 258 -11.43 -0.60 -1.88
N SER A 259 -11.83 -1.37 -0.87
CA SER A 259 -12.54 -2.65 -1.06
C SER A 259 -14.01 -2.47 -1.47
N TYR A 260 -14.73 -1.53 -0.84
CA TYR A 260 -16.18 -1.43 -0.97
C TYR A 260 -16.67 -0.31 -1.92
N ILE A 261 -15.79 0.60 -2.37
CA ILE A 261 -16.21 1.75 -3.21
C ILE A 261 -16.89 1.32 -4.52
N GLN A 262 -16.43 0.23 -5.12
CA GLN A 262 -17.01 -0.26 -6.37
C GLN A 262 -18.41 -0.86 -6.15
N LEU A 263 -18.64 -1.52 -5.01
CA LEU A 263 -19.98 -2.02 -4.64
C LEU A 263 -20.96 -0.85 -4.50
N LEU A 264 -20.53 0.23 -3.83
CA LEU A 264 -21.31 1.45 -3.69
C LEU A 264 -21.64 2.08 -5.06
N TRP A 265 -20.64 2.25 -5.93
CA TRP A 265 -20.85 2.80 -7.26
C TRP A 265 -21.82 1.98 -8.12
N GLU A 266 -21.74 0.66 -8.04
CA GLU A 266 -22.69 -0.19 -8.73
C GLU A 266 -24.10 -0.04 -8.15
N GLU A 267 -24.27 0.16 -6.83
CA GLU A 267 -25.58 0.33 -6.19
C GLU A 267 -26.22 1.64 -6.66
N ILE A 268 -25.45 2.72 -6.70
CA ILE A 268 -25.88 4.00 -7.24
C ILE A 268 -26.33 3.87 -8.70
N LEU A 269 -25.50 3.24 -9.55
CA LEU A 269 -25.83 3.03 -10.97
C LEU A 269 -27.08 2.18 -11.19
N LYS A 270 -27.32 1.18 -10.32
CA LYS A 270 -28.53 0.36 -10.37
C LYS A 270 -29.77 1.19 -10.03
N ASN A 271 -29.68 2.04 -9.01
CA ASN A 271 -30.80 2.85 -8.53
C ASN A 271 -31.12 4.03 -9.46
N GLU A 272 -30.13 4.58 -10.17
CA GLU A 272 -30.34 5.61 -11.20
C GLU A 272 -31.11 5.10 -12.43
N GLY A 273 -31.29 3.78 -12.60
CA GLY A 273 -31.91 3.19 -13.80
C GLY A 273 -31.09 3.39 -15.08
N THR A 274 -29.86 3.89 -14.97
CA THR A 274 -28.95 4.21 -16.06
C THR A 274 -28.21 2.96 -16.51
N GLN A 275 -28.88 2.06 -17.24
CA GLN A 275 -28.21 0.93 -17.90
C GLN A 275 -27.13 1.36 -18.92
N TYR A 276 -27.14 2.62 -19.37
CA TYR A 276 -26.39 3.07 -20.56
C TYR A 276 -25.28 4.11 -20.35
N TYR A 277 -24.94 4.55 -19.12
CA TYR A 277 -23.91 5.59 -18.96
C TYR A 277 -22.61 5.14 -18.27
N THR A 278 -21.55 5.30 -19.06
CA THR A 278 -20.10 5.32 -18.83
C THR A 278 -19.61 4.84 -17.46
N LYS A 279 -19.17 3.59 -17.44
CA LYS A 279 -18.41 2.98 -16.33
C LYS A 279 -17.00 3.60 -16.28
N LEU A 280 -16.88 4.78 -15.67
CA LEU A 280 -15.65 5.55 -15.58
C LEU A 280 -14.75 5.13 -14.41
N ASN A 281 -14.89 3.92 -13.86
CA ASN A 281 -14.08 3.46 -12.72
C ASN A 281 -12.57 3.64 -12.97
N GLY A 282 -12.07 3.28 -14.16
CA GLY A 282 -10.67 3.42 -14.53
C GLY A 282 -10.25 4.89 -14.72
N ALA A 283 -11.11 5.73 -15.29
CA ALA A 283 -10.87 7.17 -15.36
C ALA A 283 -10.83 7.82 -13.97
N THR A 284 -11.76 7.45 -13.08
CA THR A 284 -11.81 7.91 -11.69
C THR A 284 -10.55 7.46 -10.95
N GLU A 285 -10.11 6.23 -11.14
CA GLU A 285 -8.86 5.68 -10.62
C GLU A 285 -7.65 6.55 -11.01
N ALA A 286 -7.51 6.84 -12.30
CA ALA A 286 -6.44 7.69 -12.80
C ALA A 286 -6.53 9.12 -12.25
N ALA A 287 -7.74 9.70 -12.22
CA ALA A 287 -7.99 11.04 -11.74
C ALA A 287 -7.62 11.19 -10.26
N TYR A 288 -8.12 10.33 -9.38
CA TYR A 288 -7.81 10.45 -7.95
C TYR A 288 -6.34 10.18 -7.68
N THR A 289 -5.71 9.26 -8.42
CA THR A 289 -4.29 8.95 -8.26
C THR A 289 -3.40 10.13 -8.63
N LEU A 290 -3.63 10.75 -9.80
CA LEU A 290 -2.87 11.92 -10.25
C LEU A 290 -3.12 13.15 -9.37
N ALA A 291 -4.38 13.39 -9.00
CA ALA A 291 -4.73 14.48 -8.10
C ALA A 291 -4.08 14.30 -6.71
N SER A 292 -4.06 13.07 -6.19
CA SER A 292 -3.39 12.75 -4.93
C SER A 292 -1.88 12.90 -5.01
N ALA A 293 -1.26 12.53 -6.14
CA ALA A 293 0.17 12.73 -6.36
C ALA A 293 0.53 14.23 -6.34
N LEU A 294 -0.25 15.04 -7.06
CA LEU A 294 -0.06 16.49 -7.11
C LEU A 294 -0.30 17.12 -5.73
N SER A 295 -1.35 16.71 -5.03
CA SER A 295 -1.67 17.20 -3.69
C SER A 295 -0.56 16.86 -2.70
N ALA A 296 -0.11 15.60 -2.64
CA ALA A 296 1.00 15.17 -1.80
C ALA A 296 2.29 15.94 -2.09
N PHE A 297 2.62 16.17 -3.36
CA PHE A 297 3.78 16.97 -3.75
C PHE A 297 3.67 18.44 -3.30
N CYS A 298 2.51 19.06 -3.48
CA CYS A 298 2.27 20.43 -3.01
C CYS A 298 2.39 20.54 -1.49
N PHE A 299 1.79 19.60 -0.76
CA PHE A 299 1.87 19.56 0.71
C PHE A 299 3.30 19.30 1.21
N GLY A 300 4.06 18.43 0.54
CA GLY A 300 5.46 18.17 0.87
C GLY A 300 6.40 19.36 0.66
N LYS A 301 5.98 20.40 -0.08
CA LYS A 301 6.72 21.65 -0.27
C LYS A 301 6.34 22.75 0.73
N LEU A 302 5.30 22.54 1.53
CA LEU A 302 4.87 23.52 2.53
C LEU A 302 5.90 23.58 3.67
N ILE A 303 6.49 24.75 3.86
CA ILE A 303 7.37 25.03 5.00
C ILE A 303 6.48 25.46 6.16
N VAL A 304 5.95 24.48 6.89
CA VAL A 304 5.05 24.66 8.04
C VAL A 304 5.63 23.93 9.23
N ASP A 305 5.56 24.53 10.41
CA ASP A 305 5.88 23.84 11.65
C ASP A 305 4.74 22.89 12.03
N TRP A 306 4.87 21.63 11.57
CA TRP A 306 3.88 20.58 11.81
C TRP A 306 3.76 20.17 13.28
N SER A 307 4.70 20.57 14.14
CA SER A 307 4.56 20.38 15.59
C SER A 307 3.49 21.30 16.20
N VAL A 308 3.26 22.48 15.58
CA VAL A 308 2.29 23.48 16.04
C VAL A 308 0.96 23.34 15.30
N TYR A 309 0.99 23.24 13.97
CA TYR A 309 -0.23 23.23 13.15
C TYR A 309 -0.76 21.83 12.84
N GLY A 310 0.03 20.79 13.10
CA GLY A 310 -0.33 19.40 12.76
C GLY A 310 -1.66 18.97 13.37
N GLU A 311 -1.93 19.31 14.64
CA GLU A 311 -3.16 18.92 15.32
C GLU A 311 -4.41 19.56 14.70
N LEU A 312 -4.34 20.87 14.39
CA LEU A 312 -5.44 21.59 13.76
C LEU A 312 -5.72 21.04 12.35
N VAL A 313 -4.67 20.79 11.56
CA VAL A 313 -4.80 20.24 10.21
C VAL A 313 -5.35 18.81 10.26
N LEU A 314 -4.87 17.97 11.18
CA LEU A 314 -5.40 16.62 11.42
C LEU A 314 -6.89 16.65 11.76
N PHE A 315 -7.31 17.53 12.66
CA PHE A 315 -8.71 17.68 13.05
C PHE A 315 -9.59 18.08 11.86
N ILE A 316 -9.22 19.16 11.16
CA ILE A 316 -9.99 19.67 10.00
C ILE A 316 -10.07 18.61 8.90
N CYS A 317 -8.94 18.02 8.51
CA CYS A 317 -8.91 17.01 7.46
C CYS A 317 -9.71 15.75 7.83
N SER A 318 -9.69 15.34 9.10
CA SER A 318 -10.48 14.19 9.56
C SER A 318 -11.98 14.47 9.52
N ILE A 319 -12.43 15.68 9.90
CA ILE A 319 -13.82 16.11 9.74
C ILE A 319 -14.21 16.15 8.26
N CYS A 320 -13.38 16.73 7.40
CA CYS A 320 -13.62 16.76 5.96
C CYS A 320 -13.75 15.36 5.38
N ILE A 321 -12.87 14.43 5.76
CA ILE A 321 -12.97 13.02 5.37
C ILE A 321 -14.31 12.42 5.82
N GLY A 322 -14.71 12.60 7.08
CA GLY A 322 -15.97 12.09 7.60
C GLY A 322 -17.19 12.61 6.82
N ILE A 323 -17.24 13.92 6.56
CA ILE A 323 -18.30 14.55 5.77
C ILE A 323 -18.32 14.00 4.34
N LEU A 324 -17.17 13.88 3.68
CA LEU A 324 -17.07 13.33 2.32
C LEU A 324 -17.59 11.90 2.24
N LEU A 325 -17.33 11.07 3.27
CA LEU A 325 -17.82 9.69 3.32
C LEU A 325 -19.33 9.62 3.51
N ILE A 326 -19.91 10.47 4.36
CA ILE A 326 -21.36 10.56 4.53
C ILE A 326 -22.03 11.00 3.22
N ILE A 327 -21.49 12.04 2.56
CA ILE A 327 -22.01 12.49 1.26
C ILE A 327 -21.92 11.37 0.23
N MET A 328 -20.81 10.63 0.19
CA MET A 328 -20.61 9.53 -0.73
C MET A 328 -21.56 8.36 -0.47
N ALA A 329 -21.87 8.05 0.79
CA ALA A 329 -22.78 6.97 1.16
C ALA A 329 -24.25 7.29 0.85
N GLU A 330 -24.67 8.54 1.01
CA GLU A 330 -26.06 8.97 0.84
C GLU A 330 -26.40 9.45 -0.58
N THR A 331 -25.39 9.66 -1.44
CA THR A 331 -25.64 10.22 -2.77
C THR A 331 -26.28 9.20 -3.71
N SER A 332 -27.25 9.65 -4.48
CA SER A 332 -27.81 8.91 -5.61
C SER A 332 -27.16 9.28 -6.95
N SER A 333 -26.11 10.11 -6.95
CA SER A 333 -25.42 10.54 -8.17
C SER A 333 -24.02 9.94 -8.28
N ILE A 334 -23.76 9.18 -9.36
CA ILE A 334 -22.45 8.57 -9.58
C ILE A 334 -21.32 9.62 -9.73
N TRP A 335 -21.64 10.79 -10.30
CA TRP A 335 -20.69 11.89 -10.46
C TRP A 335 -20.26 12.50 -9.13
N VAL A 336 -21.22 12.63 -8.20
CA VAL A 336 -20.92 13.09 -6.84
C VAL A 336 -20.05 12.06 -6.13
N ALA A 337 -20.36 10.75 -6.25
CA ALA A 337 -19.56 9.69 -5.65
C ALA A 337 -18.12 9.63 -6.20
N TYR A 338 -17.93 9.83 -7.51
CA TYR A 338 -16.58 9.94 -8.09
C TYR A 338 -15.85 11.19 -7.61
N GLY A 339 -16.50 12.35 -7.62
CA GLY A 339 -15.91 13.61 -7.19
C GLY A 339 -15.48 13.56 -5.73
N THR A 340 -16.33 13.07 -4.83
CA THR A 340 -15.99 12.92 -3.41
C THR A 340 -14.88 11.91 -3.20
N LYS A 341 -14.80 10.83 -3.99
CA LYS A 341 -13.69 9.87 -3.92
C LYS A 341 -12.35 10.51 -4.29
N VAL A 342 -12.33 11.36 -5.32
CA VAL A 342 -11.13 12.13 -5.71
C VAL A 342 -10.67 13.03 -4.57
N VAL A 343 -11.58 13.85 -4.02
CA VAL A 343 -11.24 14.78 -2.93
C VAL A 343 -10.81 14.04 -1.67
N TYR A 344 -11.50 12.94 -1.31
CA TYR A 344 -11.11 12.09 -0.18
C TYR A 344 -9.67 11.58 -0.35
N ALA A 345 -9.32 11.05 -1.52
CA ALA A 345 -7.99 10.50 -1.78
C ALA A 345 -6.90 11.57 -1.70
N MET A 346 -7.18 12.77 -2.21
CA MET A 346 -6.25 13.91 -2.10
C MET A 346 -5.95 14.26 -0.64
N ILE A 347 -6.99 14.38 0.19
CA ILE A 347 -6.82 14.70 1.61
C ILE A 347 -6.03 13.58 2.30
N TYR A 348 -6.42 12.32 2.11
CA TYR A 348 -5.75 11.17 2.73
C TYR A 348 -4.25 11.10 2.39
N HIS A 349 -3.89 11.20 1.10
CA HIS A 349 -2.50 11.10 0.67
C HIS A 349 -1.65 12.31 1.03
N SER A 350 -2.24 13.51 1.09
CA SER A 350 -1.56 14.70 1.58
C SER A 350 -1.25 14.60 3.08
N MET A 351 -2.20 14.12 3.88
CA MET A 351 -2.01 13.92 5.32
C MET A 351 -0.93 12.87 5.63
N ILE A 352 -0.87 11.78 4.85
CA ILE A 352 0.22 10.80 4.94
C ILE A 352 1.59 11.42 4.62
N THR A 353 1.65 12.38 3.72
CA THR A 353 2.93 13.00 3.34
C THR A 353 3.46 13.91 4.45
N VAL A 354 2.55 14.59 5.16
CA VAL A 354 2.87 15.46 6.31
C VAL A 354 3.38 14.68 7.53
N SER A 355 2.91 13.44 7.68
CA SER A 355 3.21 12.60 8.83
C SER A 355 4.59 11.93 8.84
N LYS A 356 5.36 12.08 7.76
CA LYS A 356 6.71 11.55 7.59
C LYS A 356 7.75 12.59 7.99
#